data_AF-A0A9D1FZU1-F1
#
_entry.id   AF-A0A9D1FZU1-F1
#
_cell.length_a   1.000
_cell.length_b   1.000
_cell.length_c   1.000
_cell.angle_alpha   90.00
_cell.angle_beta   90.00
_cell.angle_gamma   90.00
#
_symmetry.space_group_name_H-M   'P 1'
#
loop_
_entity.id
_entity.type
_entity.pdbx_description
1 polymer ?
#
loop_
_entity_poly.entity_id
_entity_poly.type
_entity_poly.pdbx_seq_one_letter_code
_entity_poly.pdbx_strand_id
1 'polypeptide(L)'
;MPEENKKSPSRREARLAAERAREAHIAPKSPAARDQRVLADDDDILAPRKSRAKAAPGKPRADKKPAGKEKAAKTAPQKSRLYGDEAGVSPQKSAKSQPAREGQKKAGRVMARRVGKATMAGMKRFNAFSYSQGDGTRRAFRIPLTSRFLLIASFIIIFLMILALNNQSISVDEETIAIAGLPADLEDYRILHISDLHAAEFGTDQATLLRTVNSLDYDIMLITGDMVGASGNAEPFLAFLRGLNTTSNVYFIAGDSDPGPLLSQLREGEGTLDQLVLEDWVLEAIDLGATYLDAPVSLSIGNNGTTLWISPFSQLGISAKEAVDLYEDQLATERIGYLSGIGADYIQYPFTDYRYRQAQSLLSAISQMSADDVHISLAHVPPMDSLLSIVQDDHSDTPNEYLYAPDLVLAGHYCGGVVRLPGYGALYVPDALQGSHHGWFPDQARVRGQISVGNTTMYVTGGLGATDAVKFPFRLFNTPEVSLLTLTGLLTDNMLIGG
;
A
#
# COMPACT_ATOMS: atom_id res chain seq x y z
N MET A 1 23.96 -66.87 -46.04
CA MET A 1 24.54 -65.59 -45.61
C MET A 1 23.41 -64.61 -45.30
N PRO A 2 23.48 -63.79 -44.23
CA PRO A 2 24.49 -63.75 -43.16
C PRO A 2 23.94 -64.13 -41.77
N GLU A 3 24.86 -64.61 -40.92
CA GLU A 3 24.72 -64.71 -39.46
C GLU A 3 24.85 -63.32 -38.84
N GLU A 4 24.02 -62.99 -37.85
CA GLU A 4 24.17 -61.78 -37.04
C GLU A 4 24.52 -62.15 -35.59
N ASN A 5 25.58 -61.50 -35.13
CA ASN A 5 26.45 -61.87 -34.04
C ASN A 5 25.93 -61.31 -32.70
N LYS A 6 25.39 -62.15 -31.81
CA LYS A 6 25.00 -61.74 -30.44
C LYS A 6 26.25 -61.64 -29.56
N LYS A 7 26.78 -60.43 -29.39
CA LYS A 7 27.79 -60.11 -28.37
C LYS A 7 27.17 -60.27 -26.97
N SER A 8 27.82 -61.09 -26.14
CA SER A 8 27.57 -61.20 -24.70
C SER A 8 28.00 -59.89 -23.99
N PRO A 9 27.26 -59.44 -22.96
CA PRO A 9 27.53 -58.19 -22.27
C PRO A 9 28.86 -58.24 -21.51
N SER A 10 29.53 -57.10 -21.42
CA SER A 10 30.83 -56.99 -20.76
C SER A 10 30.70 -57.25 -19.25
N ARG A 11 31.75 -57.78 -18.62
CA ARG A 11 31.80 -58.03 -17.15
C ARG A 11 31.48 -56.78 -16.30
N ARG A 12 31.60 -55.58 -16.88
CA ARG A 12 31.29 -54.31 -16.23
C ARG A 12 29.78 -54.03 -16.22
N GLU A 13 29.06 -54.37 -17.28
CA GLU A 13 27.61 -54.21 -17.39
C GLU A 13 26.85 -55.22 -16.54
N ALA A 14 27.34 -56.46 -16.44
CA ALA A 14 26.78 -57.47 -15.53
C ALA A 14 26.94 -57.07 -14.05
N ARG A 15 28.02 -56.36 -13.71
CA ARG A 15 28.28 -55.87 -12.35
C ARG A 15 27.38 -54.70 -11.97
N LEU A 16 27.15 -53.75 -12.88
CA LEU A 16 26.21 -52.63 -12.69
C LEU A 16 24.76 -53.10 -12.59
N ALA A 17 24.35 -54.13 -13.33
CA ALA A 17 23.03 -54.73 -13.21
C ALA A 17 22.82 -55.44 -11.86
N ALA A 18 23.86 -56.11 -11.34
CA ALA A 18 23.81 -56.77 -10.03
C ALA A 18 23.79 -55.77 -8.85
N GLU A 19 24.36 -54.57 -9.03
CA GLU A 19 24.38 -53.50 -8.03
C GLU A 19 23.01 -52.79 -7.96
N ARG A 20 22.39 -52.51 -9.12
CA ARG A 20 21.00 -51.99 -9.19
C ARG A 20 19.94 -52.94 -8.62
N ALA A 21 20.17 -54.25 -8.71
CA ALA A 21 19.27 -55.25 -8.10
C ALA A 21 19.41 -55.32 -6.56
N ARG A 22 20.52 -54.84 -5.98
CA ARG A 22 20.73 -54.80 -4.52
C ARG A 22 20.12 -53.56 -3.86
N GLU A 23 20.02 -52.45 -4.59
CA GLU A 23 19.40 -51.22 -4.08
C GLU A 23 17.86 -51.24 -4.11
N ALA A 24 17.25 -52.10 -4.94
CA ALA A 24 15.80 -52.24 -5.05
C ALA A 24 15.15 -53.15 -3.98
N HIS A 25 15.88 -53.56 -2.93
CA HIS A 25 15.37 -54.37 -1.81
C HIS A 25 15.64 -53.68 -0.47
N ILE A 26 15.04 -52.51 -0.27
CA ILE A 26 14.88 -51.90 1.05
C ILE A 26 13.38 -51.62 1.24
N ALA A 27 12.69 -52.56 1.90
CA ALA A 27 11.33 -52.38 2.38
C ALA A 27 11.34 -51.64 3.73
N PRO A 28 10.40 -50.71 4.00
CA PRO A 28 10.33 -50.04 5.29
C PRO A 28 9.81 -51.01 6.36
N LYS A 29 10.55 -51.10 7.47
CA LYS A 29 10.16 -51.85 8.67
C LYS A 29 9.08 -51.08 9.45
N SER A 30 7.94 -51.74 9.66
CA SER A 30 6.90 -51.37 10.65
C SER A 30 7.46 -51.40 12.09
N PRO A 31 7.13 -50.44 12.96
CA PRO A 31 7.33 -50.59 14.40
C PRO A 31 6.01 -51.05 15.05
N ALA A 32 5.99 -52.32 15.48
CA ALA A 32 4.99 -52.81 16.42
C ALA A 32 5.59 -52.82 17.84
N ALA A 33 4.77 -52.34 18.78
CA ALA A 33 4.60 -52.78 20.17
C ALA A 33 5.85 -53.00 21.04
N ARG A 34 5.91 -52.26 22.16
CA ARG A 34 6.68 -52.68 23.33
C ARG A 34 5.82 -52.57 24.60
N ASP A 35 5.49 -53.77 25.09
CA ASP A 35 5.33 -54.24 26.46
C ASP A 35 4.61 -53.40 27.53
N GLN A 36 3.47 -53.98 27.94
CA GLN A 36 2.90 -53.91 29.28
C GLN A 36 3.71 -54.77 30.28
N ARG A 37 3.87 -54.25 31.51
CA ARG A 37 3.62 -54.87 32.84
C ARG A 37 4.21 -53.90 33.87
N VAL A 38 3.50 -53.48 34.93
CA VAL A 38 3.31 -54.25 36.17
C VAL A 38 2.33 -53.48 37.11
N LEU A 39 1.29 -54.20 37.59
CA LEU A 39 0.51 -54.12 38.87
C LEU A 39 -0.46 -52.92 39.10
N ALA A 40 -1.79 -53.14 39.18
CA ALA A 40 -2.62 -53.71 40.29
C ALA A 40 -2.73 -52.71 41.47
N ASP A 41 -3.86 -52.37 42.09
CA ASP A 41 -5.26 -52.83 42.16
C ASP A 41 -6.12 -51.59 42.55
N ASP A 42 -7.41 -51.57 42.21
CA ASP A 42 -8.53 -51.37 43.15
C ASP A 42 -9.84 -51.04 42.40
N ASP A 43 -10.81 -51.92 42.66
CA ASP A 43 -12.21 -51.90 42.27
C ASP A 43 -12.98 -50.72 42.92
N ASP A 44 -13.95 -50.12 42.19
CA ASP A 44 -15.35 -50.09 42.66
C ASP A 44 -16.35 -49.43 41.66
N ILE A 45 -17.25 -50.29 41.15
CA ILE A 45 -18.73 -50.20 41.11
C ILE A 45 -19.45 -49.11 40.25
N LEU A 46 -19.86 -49.55 39.05
CA LEU A 46 -21.23 -49.73 38.48
C LEU A 46 -22.42 -48.78 38.81
N ALA A 47 -23.12 -48.40 37.71
CA ALA A 47 -24.41 -47.69 37.53
C ALA A 47 -25.69 -48.44 38.02
N PRO A 48 -26.97 -48.20 37.57
CA PRO A 48 -27.79 -47.01 37.20
C PRO A 48 -29.22 -46.99 37.85
N ARG A 49 -30.13 -46.06 37.42
CA ARG A 49 -31.66 -46.05 37.41
C ARG A 49 -32.29 -44.83 38.14
N LYS A 50 -33.47 -44.23 37.83
CA LYS A 50 -34.69 -44.54 37.04
C LYS A 50 -35.63 -43.29 36.92
N SER A 51 -36.30 -43.13 35.77
CA SER A 51 -37.69 -42.67 35.45
C SER A 51 -38.54 -41.74 36.37
N ARG A 52 -39.24 -40.73 35.78
CA ARG A 52 -40.74 -40.67 35.63
C ARG A 52 -41.23 -39.47 34.76
N ALA A 53 -42.45 -39.60 34.27
CA ALA A 53 -43.08 -38.99 33.08
C ALA A 53 -44.03 -37.78 33.26
N LYS A 54 -44.32 -37.11 32.11
CA LYS A 54 -45.60 -36.49 31.63
C LYS A 54 -46.04 -35.12 32.23
N ALA A 55 -46.71 -34.17 31.55
CA ALA A 55 -47.34 -33.98 30.23
C ALA A 55 -47.60 -32.46 29.94
N ALA A 56 -48.08 -32.13 28.74
CA ALA A 56 -48.19 -30.82 28.05
C ALA A 56 -49.51 -29.99 28.36
N PRO A 57 -50.04 -29.08 27.48
CA PRO A 57 -49.62 -27.70 27.09
C PRO A 57 -50.77 -26.63 27.13
N GLY A 58 -50.51 -25.35 26.81
CA GLY A 58 -51.57 -24.36 26.49
C GLY A 58 -51.12 -22.90 26.21
N LYS A 59 -51.53 -22.33 25.06
CA LYS A 59 -51.29 -20.97 24.50
C LYS A 59 -52.21 -19.84 25.14
N PRO A 60 -52.41 -18.64 24.52
CA PRO A 60 -51.60 -17.40 24.54
C PRO A 60 -52.43 -16.14 24.95
N ARG A 61 -51.86 -14.92 25.00
CA ARG A 61 -52.62 -13.66 24.81
C ARG A 61 -51.76 -12.41 24.58
N ALA A 62 -52.41 -11.43 23.97
CA ALA A 62 -51.89 -10.35 23.15
C ALA A 62 -51.92 -8.94 23.80
N ASP A 63 -51.34 -7.99 23.04
CA ASP A 63 -51.60 -6.55 22.94
C ASP A 63 -51.14 -5.60 24.07
N LYS A 64 -50.31 -4.60 23.72
CA LYS A 64 -50.72 -3.21 23.42
C LYS A 64 -49.53 -2.22 23.41
N LYS A 65 -49.52 -1.37 22.37
CA LYS A 65 -48.86 -0.03 22.30
C LYS A 65 -49.54 0.94 23.30
N PRO A 66 -48.93 2.07 23.74
CA PRO A 66 -48.85 3.26 22.88
C PRO A 66 -47.65 4.21 23.10
N ALA A 67 -47.64 5.24 22.24
CA ALA A 67 -46.67 6.32 22.06
C ALA A 67 -46.65 7.38 23.19
N GLY A 68 -45.55 8.15 23.26
CA GLY A 68 -45.45 9.39 24.03
C GLY A 68 -44.27 10.25 23.57
N LYS A 69 -44.58 11.49 23.17
CA LYS A 69 -43.68 12.59 22.78
C LYS A 69 -42.87 13.09 23.98
N GLU A 70 -41.65 13.61 23.79
CA GLU A 70 -41.33 15.06 23.93
C GLU A 70 -39.84 15.39 23.79
N LYS A 71 -39.61 16.69 23.56
CA LYS A 71 -38.39 17.39 23.17
C LYS A 71 -37.42 17.64 24.33
N ALA A 72 -36.16 17.89 23.96
CA ALA A 72 -35.36 19.10 24.30
C ALA A 72 -33.99 18.87 24.99
N ALA A 73 -33.06 19.74 24.56
CA ALA A 73 -31.81 20.20 25.21
C ALA A 73 -30.63 19.20 25.26
N LYS A 74 -29.51 19.50 24.57
CA LYS A 74 -28.34 20.24 25.14
C LYS A 74 -28.05 19.74 26.55
N THR A 75 -26.93 19.06 26.82
CA THR A 75 -25.59 19.66 26.98
C THR A 75 -24.59 18.52 27.19
N ALA A 76 -23.34 18.70 26.76
CA ALA A 76 -22.22 17.82 27.07
C ALA A 76 -22.07 17.53 28.58
N PRO A 77 -21.36 16.45 28.94
CA PRO A 77 -20.37 16.61 29.98
C PRO A 77 -19.00 16.01 29.64
N GLN A 78 -18.01 16.68 30.21
CA GLN A 78 -16.62 16.34 30.31
C GLN A 78 -16.38 14.96 30.94
N LYS A 79 -15.25 14.40 30.52
CA LYS A 79 -14.45 13.36 31.16
C LYS A 79 -14.38 13.50 32.68
N SER A 80 -14.62 12.38 33.38
CA SER A 80 -14.07 12.11 34.71
C SER A 80 -13.42 10.73 34.73
N ARG A 81 -12.19 10.72 35.25
CA ARG A 81 -11.23 9.62 35.45
C ARG A 81 -11.78 8.48 36.29
N LEU A 82 -11.19 7.29 36.14
CA LEU A 82 -11.01 6.36 37.27
C LEU A 82 -9.80 5.45 37.08
N TYR A 83 -9.21 5.08 38.23
CA TYR A 83 -8.02 4.27 38.52
C TYR A 83 -6.64 4.94 38.33
N GLY A 84 -5.79 5.12 39.36
CA GLY A 84 -5.83 4.72 40.78
C GLY A 84 -4.58 3.91 41.16
N ASP A 85 -3.63 4.61 41.80
CA ASP A 85 -2.62 4.22 42.82
C ASP A 85 -1.69 3.02 42.51
N GLU A 86 -0.38 3.06 42.81
CA GLU A 86 0.20 3.36 44.13
C GLU A 86 1.65 3.93 44.08
N ALA A 87 1.94 4.67 45.16
CA ALA A 87 3.22 4.83 45.90
C ALA A 87 4.46 5.32 45.13
N GLY A 88 5.12 6.43 45.45
CA GLY A 88 5.41 7.14 46.71
C GLY A 88 6.84 7.66 46.53
N VAL A 89 7.18 8.93 46.72
CA VAL A 89 7.63 9.56 47.97
C VAL A 89 7.71 11.08 47.73
N SER A 90 7.23 11.87 48.69
CA SER A 90 7.18 13.34 48.71
C SER A 90 8.55 14.03 48.84
N PRO A 91 8.69 15.31 48.40
CA PRO A 91 9.89 16.12 48.58
C PRO A 91 9.79 17.07 49.78
N GLN A 92 10.88 17.28 50.52
CA GLN A 92 11.01 18.40 51.45
C GLN A 92 12.40 19.07 51.43
N LYS A 93 12.36 20.34 50.99
CA LYS A 93 12.91 21.58 51.59
C LYS A 93 14.38 21.72 52.04
N SER A 94 14.84 22.95 51.75
CA SER A 94 15.89 23.74 52.44
C SER A 94 17.33 23.42 51.99
N ALA A 95 18.32 24.31 51.98
CA ALA A 95 18.46 25.64 52.59
C ALA A 95 19.55 26.45 51.84
N LYS A 96 19.54 27.76 52.08
CA LYS A 96 20.63 28.71 51.78
C LYS A 96 21.94 28.30 52.46
N SER A 97 23.08 28.53 51.80
CA SER A 97 24.24 29.25 52.40
C SER A 97 25.38 29.43 51.39
N GLN A 98 25.82 30.68 51.21
CA GLN A 98 27.24 31.02 50.97
C GLN A 98 27.92 31.22 52.34
N PRO A 99 29.26 31.27 52.42
CA PRO A 99 29.86 32.62 52.45
C PRO A 99 31.31 32.77 51.90
N ALA A 100 31.64 34.05 51.65
CA ALA A 100 32.92 34.76 51.88
C ALA A 100 34.12 34.49 50.94
N ARG A 101 35.00 35.45 50.58
CA ARG A 101 35.23 36.90 50.82
C ARG A 101 36.35 37.29 49.82
N GLU A 102 36.38 38.48 49.21
CA GLU A 102 37.13 39.71 49.57
C GLU A 102 36.98 40.64 48.34
N GLY A 103 36.87 41.96 48.38
CA GLY A 103 37.08 42.95 49.42
C GLY A 103 37.81 44.16 48.80
N GLN A 104 37.08 45.26 48.50
CA GLN A 104 37.47 46.70 48.52
C GLN A 104 36.47 47.49 47.65
N LYS A 105 35.48 48.26 48.15
CA LYS A 105 35.48 49.56 48.90
C LYS A 105 36.36 50.60 48.21
N LYS A 106 35.99 51.87 47.93
CA LYS A 106 34.90 52.84 48.25
C LYS A 106 35.13 54.00 47.23
N ALA A 107 34.26 54.96 46.92
CA ALA A 107 33.35 55.75 47.72
C ALA A 107 32.31 56.44 46.80
N GLY A 108 31.11 56.67 47.32
CA GLY A 108 30.13 57.57 46.73
C GLY A 108 29.85 58.77 47.64
N ARG A 109 29.08 59.74 47.10
CA ARG A 109 28.06 60.64 47.70
C ARG A 109 27.99 61.89 46.80
N VAL A 110 26.88 62.60 46.57
CA VAL A 110 25.44 62.52 46.89
C VAL A 110 24.71 63.56 45.99
N MET A 111 23.44 63.28 45.67
CA MET A 111 22.33 64.13 45.16
C MET A 111 22.58 65.57 44.68
N ALA A 112 21.94 65.91 43.53
CA ALA A 112 20.91 66.96 43.46
C ALA A 112 20.11 66.91 42.12
N ARG A 113 18.78 67.07 42.22
CA ARG A 113 17.83 67.29 41.12
C ARG A 113 17.94 68.74 40.60
N ARG A 114 17.98 68.95 39.27
CA ARG A 114 17.10 69.92 38.54
C ARG A 114 17.29 69.87 37.02
N VAL A 115 16.16 69.57 36.35
CA VAL A 115 15.61 70.07 35.08
C VAL A 115 16.58 70.65 34.02
N GLY A 116 16.63 69.98 32.86
CA GLY A 116 17.05 70.55 31.58
C GLY A 116 16.51 69.68 30.44
N LYS A 117 15.63 70.23 29.60
CA LYS A 117 15.07 69.58 28.41
C LYS A 117 16.19 69.13 27.47
N ALA A 118 16.25 67.84 27.14
CA ALA A 118 17.03 67.34 26.01
C ALA A 118 16.08 66.60 25.07
N THR A 119 15.94 67.18 23.89
CA THR A 119 15.08 66.82 22.77
C THR A 119 15.40 65.45 22.19
N MET A 120 14.34 64.71 21.81
CA MET A 120 14.43 63.54 20.92
C MET A 120 15.14 63.92 19.62
N ALA A 121 16.42 63.60 19.51
CA ALA A 121 17.17 63.65 18.25
C ALA A 121 18.24 62.55 18.28
N GLY A 122 17.85 61.34 17.89
CA GLY A 122 18.80 60.23 17.80
C GLY A 122 18.15 58.87 17.68
N MET A 123 17.53 58.59 16.52
CA MET A 123 17.38 57.25 15.87
C MET A 123 16.22 57.27 14.86
N LYS A 124 16.42 58.00 13.76
CA LYS A 124 15.76 57.75 12.47
C LYS A 124 16.81 57.94 11.37
N ARG A 125 17.68 56.95 11.18
CA ARG A 125 18.60 56.89 10.03
C ARG A 125 18.93 55.43 9.68
N PHE A 126 18.02 54.77 8.97
CA PHE A 126 18.33 53.69 8.02
C PHE A 126 17.25 53.73 6.94
N ASN A 127 17.38 54.72 6.05
CA ASN A 127 16.80 54.72 4.71
C ASN A 127 17.46 55.88 3.96
N ALA A 128 18.62 55.58 3.36
CA ALA A 128 19.29 56.47 2.42
C ALA A 128 20.17 55.62 1.49
N PHE A 129 19.55 54.84 0.62
CA PHE A 129 20.18 54.43 -0.63
C PHE A 129 19.82 55.51 -1.65
N SER A 130 20.66 56.53 -1.78
CA SER A 130 20.46 57.67 -2.66
C SER A 130 20.80 57.29 -4.10
N TYR A 131 19.77 57.14 -4.94
CA TYR A 131 19.91 57.16 -6.39
C TYR A 131 20.20 58.61 -6.83
N SER A 132 21.32 58.81 -7.52
CA SER A 132 21.74 60.08 -8.11
C SER A 132 20.69 60.58 -9.11
N GLN A 133 20.25 61.83 -8.97
CA GLN A 133 19.36 62.50 -9.90
C GLN A 133 20.11 62.89 -11.18
N GLY A 134 19.72 62.29 -12.29
CA GLY A 134 19.85 62.89 -13.62
C GLY A 134 18.54 63.60 -13.97
N ASP A 135 18.66 64.87 -14.32
CA ASP A 135 17.59 65.80 -14.69
C ASP A 135 16.83 65.31 -15.94
N GLY A 136 15.51 65.34 -15.88
CA GLY A 136 14.63 64.78 -16.90
C GLY A 136 13.26 64.50 -16.31
N THR A 137 12.26 65.31 -16.70
CA THR A 137 10.87 65.30 -16.24
C THR A 137 10.19 63.93 -16.42
N ARG A 138 10.42 62.99 -15.50
CA ARG A 138 9.63 61.77 -15.38
C ARG A 138 8.61 62.02 -14.27
N ARG A 139 7.36 62.32 -14.63
CA ARG A 139 6.22 62.23 -13.70
C ARG A 139 6.25 60.82 -13.12
N ALA A 140 6.71 60.67 -11.87
CA ALA A 140 6.68 59.39 -11.18
C ALA A 140 5.20 58.98 -11.06
N PHE A 141 4.78 58.04 -11.89
CA PHE A 141 3.42 57.52 -11.92
C PHE A 141 3.18 56.79 -10.59
N ARG A 142 2.73 57.51 -9.57
CA ARG A 142 2.40 56.94 -8.26
C ARG A 142 1.09 56.17 -8.42
N ILE A 143 1.22 54.87 -8.67
CA ILE A 143 0.12 53.90 -8.63
C ILE A 143 -0.62 54.09 -7.29
N PRO A 144 -1.87 54.61 -7.29
CA PRO A 144 -2.63 54.81 -6.05
C PRO A 144 -2.76 53.50 -5.27
N LEU A 145 -2.86 53.58 -3.94
CA LEU A 145 -2.91 52.39 -3.07
C LEU A 145 -3.99 51.40 -3.53
N THR A 146 -5.14 51.91 -3.97
CA THR A 146 -6.25 51.13 -4.56
C THR A 146 -5.86 50.33 -5.80
N SER A 147 -5.04 50.89 -6.69
CA SER A 147 -4.54 50.16 -7.87
C SER A 147 -3.47 49.12 -7.54
N ARG A 148 -2.75 49.22 -6.41
CA ARG A 148 -1.88 48.13 -5.92
C ARG A 148 -2.69 46.94 -5.43
N PHE A 149 -3.79 47.19 -4.72
CA PHE A 149 -4.72 46.14 -4.31
C PHE A 149 -5.35 45.44 -5.51
N LEU A 150 -5.75 46.18 -6.55
CA LEU A 150 -6.27 45.58 -7.78
C LEU A 150 -5.23 44.73 -8.52
N LEU A 151 -3.96 45.16 -8.56
CA LEU A 151 -2.89 44.36 -9.16
C LEU A 151 -2.61 43.07 -8.38
N ILE A 152 -2.57 43.13 -7.05
CA ILE A 152 -2.38 41.95 -6.20
C ILE A 152 -3.59 41.01 -6.34
N ALA A 153 -4.81 41.53 -6.31
CA ALA A 153 -6.02 40.73 -6.50
C ALA A 153 -6.04 40.06 -7.88
N SER A 154 -5.70 40.80 -8.94
CA SER A 154 -5.56 40.25 -10.29
C SER A 154 -4.49 39.16 -10.36
N PHE A 155 -3.35 39.36 -9.71
CA PHE A 155 -2.28 38.36 -9.64
C PHE A 155 -2.74 37.09 -8.92
N ILE A 156 -3.45 37.22 -7.80
CA ILE A 156 -4.01 36.08 -7.05
C ILE A 156 -5.03 35.33 -7.91
N ILE A 157 -5.92 36.04 -8.61
CA ILE A 157 -6.92 35.41 -9.49
C ILE A 157 -6.24 34.64 -10.62
N ILE A 158 -5.24 35.24 -11.27
CA ILE A 158 -4.47 34.59 -12.34
C ILE A 158 -3.73 33.36 -11.79
N PHE A 159 -3.10 33.49 -10.61
CA PHE A 159 -2.41 32.38 -9.96
C PHE A 159 -3.35 31.22 -9.62
N LEU A 160 -4.53 31.50 -9.03
CA LEU A 160 -5.54 30.49 -8.74
C LEU A 160 -6.10 29.84 -10.01
N MET A 161 -6.28 30.62 -11.08
CA MET A 161 -6.69 30.11 -12.38
C MET A 161 -5.65 29.15 -12.96
N ILE A 162 -4.37 29.53 -12.95
CA ILE A 162 -3.28 28.65 -13.41
C ILE A 162 -3.21 27.38 -12.57
N LEU A 163 -3.35 27.50 -11.25
CA LEU A 163 -3.36 26.37 -10.33
C LEU A 163 -4.51 25.40 -10.64
N ALA A 164 -5.72 25.92 -10.86
CA ALA A 164 -6.88 25.13 -11.22
C ALA A 164 -6.70 24.42 -12.57
N LEU A 165 -6.16 25.11 -13.57
CA LEU A 165 -5.86 24.52 -14.88
C LEU A 165 -4.78 23.43 -14.78
N ASN A 166 -3.72 23.65 -14.00
CA ASN A 166 -2.67 22.66 -13.80
C ASN A 166 -3.16 21.40 -13.08
N ASN A 167 -4.10 21.54 -12.14
CA ASN A 167 -4.73 20.42 -11.45
C ASN A 167 -5.74 19.66 -12.30
N GLN A 168 -6.11 20.19 -13.47
CA GLN A 168 -6.99 19.54 -14.44
C GLN A 168 -6.22 19.04 -15.68
N SER A 169 -4.92 19.34 -15.78
CA SER A 169 -4.04 18.79 -16.80
C SER A 169 -3.36 17.51 -16.30
N ILE A 170 -3.10 16.59 -17.22
CA ILE A 170 -2.41 15.33 -16.94
C ILE A 170 -1.13 15.30 -17.76
N SER A 171 0.00 15.06 -17.12
CA SER A 171 1.27 14.74 -17.77
C SER A 171 1.42 13.24 -17.98
N VAL A 172 2.19 12.87 -18.99
CA VAL A 172 2.64 11.50 -19.22
C VAL A 172 4.14 11.47 -18.93
N ASP A 173 4.54 10.66 -17.97
CA ASP A 173 5.95 10.39 -17.67
C ASP A 173 6.39 9.18 -18.48
N GLU A 174 7.24 9.37 -19.49
CA GLU A 174 7.78 8.28 -20.30
C GLU A 174 9.13 7.87 -19.74
N GLU A 175 9.22 6.63 -19.25
CA GLU A 175 10.41 6.12 -18.60
C GLU A 175 10.80 4.75 -19.18
N THR A 176 12.09 4.47 -19.22
CA THR A 176 12.61 3.18 -19.68
C THR A 176 13.14 2.41 -18.48
N ILE A 177 12.64 1.18 -18.31
CA ILE A 177 13.00 0.30 -17.20
C ILE A 177 13.88 -0.81 -17.74
N ALA A 178 15.14 -0.83 -17.28
CA ALA A 178 16.08 -1.88 -17.64
C ALA A 178 15.89 -3.09 -16.71
N ILE A 179 15.62 -4.26 -17.30
CA ILE A 179 15.53 -5.53 -16.59
C ILE A 179 16.67 -6.43 -17.10
N ALA A 180 17.52 -6.89 -16.18
CA ALA A 180 18.64 -7.75 -16.53
C ALA A 180 18.13 -9.09 -17.06
N GLY A 181 18.56 -9.48 -18.26
CA GLY A 181 18.14 -10.74 -18.86
C GLY A 181 16.71 -10.72 -19.44
N LEU A 182 16.14 -9.53 -19.70
CA LEU A 182 14.81 -9.40 -20.29
C LEU A 182 14.70 -10.25 -21.58
N PRO A 183 13.68 -11.13 -21.68
CA PRO A 183 13.43 -11.89 -22.91
C PRO A 183 13.12 -10.97 -24.09
N ALA A 184 13.57 -11.35 -25.29
CA ALA A 184 13.39 -10.53 -26.49
C ALA A 184 11.92 -10.25 -26.85
N ASP A 185 10.99 -11.14 -26.47
CA ASP A 185 9.54 -10.95 -26.69
C ASP A 185 8.95 -9.83 -25.81
N LEU A 186 9.67 -9.39 -24.77
CA LEU A 186 9.30 -8.29 -23.87
C LEU A 186 10.10 -7.00 -24.15
N GLU A 187 10.99 -6.99 -25.13
CA GLU A 187 11.67 -5.77 -25.54
C GLU A 187 10.66 -4.77 -26.10
N ASP A 188 10.77 -3.50 -25.71
CA ASP A 188 9.82 -2.44 -26.02
C ASP A 188 8.39 -2.68 -25.50
N TYR A 189 8.18 -3.65 -24.60
CA TYR A 189 6.86 -3.88 -23.98
C TYR A 189 6.44 -2.69 -23.12
N ARG A 190 5.24 -2.18 -23.34
CA ARG A 190 4.77 -0.89 -22.80
C ARG A 190 3.73 -1.08 -21.72
N ILE A 191 4.05 -0.59 -20.52
CA ILE A 191 3.20 -0.66 -19.33
C ILE A 191 2.67 0.74 -19.02
N LEU A 192 1.36 0.92 -19.06
CA LEU A 192 0.71 2.12 -18.54
C LEU A 192 0.44 1.94 -17.04
N HIS A 193 1.15 2.70 -16.21
CA HIS A 193 1.02 2.70 -14.75
C HIS A 193 0.23 3.91 -14.26
N ILE A 194 -0.85 3.65 -13.54
CA ILE A 194 -1.76 4.66 -12.97
C ILE A 194 -1.93 4.41 -11.46
N SER A 195 -2.05 5.47 -10.67
CA SER A 195 -2.33 5.37 -9.25
C SER A 195 -2.98 6.63 -8.68
N ASP A 196 -3.47 6.52 -7.45
CA ASP A 196 -3.81 7.63 -6.57
C ASP A 196 -4.85 8.59 -7.17
N LEU A 197 -5.89 8.10 -7.85
CA LEU A 197 -6.94 8.97 -8.40
C LEU A 197 -7.68 9.73 -7.29
N HIS A 198 -7.88 9.12 -6.11
CA HIS A 198 -8.63 9.67 -4.96
C HIS A 198 -10.00 10.26 -5.35
N ALA A 199 -10.76 9.55 -6.20
CA ALA A 199 -12.03 10.03 -6.74
C ALA A 199 -11.95 11.42 -7.43
N ALA A 200 -10.78 11.83 -7.91
CA ALA A 200 -10.65 13.05 -8.69
C ALA A 200 -11.27 12.90 -10.07
N GLU A 201 -11.88 13.97 -10.57
CA GLU A 201 -12.47 14.03 -11.91
C GLU A 201 -11.65 14.99 -12.79
N PHE A 202 -11.17 14.47 -13.93
CA PHE A 202 -10.38 15.19 -14.91
C PHE A 202 -11.20 15.49 -16.16
N GLY A 203 -11.84 16.65 -16.17
CA GLY A 203 -12.91 16.96 -17.13
C GLY A 203 -14.15 16.09 -16.93
N THR A 204 -15.27 16.51 -17.51
CA THR A 204 -16.56 15.80 -17.39
C THR A 204 -16.42 14.34 -17.83
N ASP A 205 -16.89 13.42 -16.98
CA ASP A 205 -16.85 11.96 -17.23
C ASP A 205 -15.42 11.46 -17.55
N GLN A 206 -14.40 12.03 -16.89
CA GLN A 206 -12.99 11.73 -17.11
C GLN A 206 -12.45 12.04 -18.51
N ALA A 207 -13.13 12.89 -19.30
CA ALA A 207 -12.76 13.15 -20.69
C ALA A 207 -11.30 13.60 -20.89
N THR A 208 -10.70 14.33 -19.94
CA THR A 208 -9.29 14.75 -20.06
C THR A 208 -8.35 13.56 -19.82
N LEU A 209 -8.60 12.75 -18.80
CA LEU A 209 -7.81 11.53 -18.53
C LEU A 209 -7.94 10.52 -19.66
N LEU A 210 -9.17 10.26 -20.09
CA LEU A 210 -9.46 9.36 -21.20
C LEU A 210 -8.80 9.80 -22.50
N ARG A 211 -8.82 11.09 -22.83
CA ARG A 211 -8.13 11.59 -24.02
C ARG A 211 -6.63 11.32 -23.97
N THR A 212 -6.00 11.50 -22.81
CA THR A 212 -4.58 11.21 -22.63
C THR A 212 -4.35 9.71 -22.76
N VAL A 213 -5.01 8.88 -21.95
CA VAL A 213 -4.81 7.42 -21.90
C VAL A 213 -5.13 6.75 -23.24
N ASN A 214 -6.27 7.05 -23.86
CA ASN A 214 -6.66 6.45 -25.14
C ASN A 214 -5.80 6.90 -26.33
N SER A 215 -4.91 7.90 -26.13
CA SER A 215 -3.94 8.32 -27.15
C SER A 215 -2.58 7.64 -27.03
N LEU A 216 -2.34 6.93 -25.92
CA LEU A 216 -1.11 6.20 -25.67
C LEU A 216 -1.19 4.79 -26.26
N ASP A 217 -0.08 4.33 -26.80
CA ASP A 217 0.12 2.94 -27.19
C ASP A 217 0.72 2.19 -25.98
N TYR A 218 0.02 1.19 -25.48
CA TYR A 218 0.45 0.36 -24.35
C TYR A 218 -0.12 -1.06 -24.47
N ASP A 219 0.62 -2.04 -23.96
CA ASP A 219 0.24 -3.46 -24.02
C ASP A 219 -0.58 -3.90 -22.80
N ILE A 220 -0.33 -3.24 -21.66
CA ILE A 220 -0.95 -3.54 -20.38
C ILE A 220 -1.14 -2.27 -19.53
N MET A 221 -2.21 -2.23 -18.75
CA MET A 221 -2.45 -1.18 -17.75
C MET A 221 -2.41 -1.77 -16.34
N LEU A 222 -1.54 -1.22 -15.50
CA LEU A 222 -1.36 -1.63 -14.12
C LEU A 222 -1.74 -0.47 -13.18
N ILE A 223 -2.67 -0.71 -12.27
CA ILE A 223 -3.22 0.30 -11.37
C ILE A 223 -2.87 -0.06 -9.93
N THR A 224 -2.09 0.79 -9.27
CA THR A 224 -1.53 0.51 -7.93
C THR A 224 -2.31 1.15 -6.78
N GLY A 225 -3.64 1.22 -6.90
CA GLY A 225 -4.53 1.61 -5.80
C GLY A 225 -4.76 3.12 -5.60
N ASP A 226 -5.54 3.42 -4.57
CA ASP A 226 -6.09 4.73 -4.20
C ASP A 226 -6.92 5.37 -5.32
N MET A 227 -7.77 4.56 -5.95
CA MET A 227 -8.62 5.03 -7.05
C MET A 227 -9.92 5.70 -6.55
N VAL A 228 -10.46 5.19 -5.45
CA VAL A 228 -11.69 5.62 -4.79
C VAL A 228 -11.38 6.61 -3.66
N GLY A 229 -10.31 6.35 -2.91
CA GLY A 229 -9.87 7.15 -1.78
C GLY A 229 -10.86 7.22 -0.62
N ALA A 230 -10.53 8.03 0.39
CA ALA A 230 -11.27 8.10 1.66
C ALA A 230 -12.73 8.59 1.52
N SER A 231 -13.06 9.16 0.36
CA SER A 231 -14.42 9.58 0.02
C SER A 231 -15.39 8.42 -0.17
N GLY A 232 -14.88 7.24 -0.55
CA GLY A 232 -15.69 6.08 -0.95
C GLY A 232 -16.42 6.26 -2.31
N ASN A 233 -16.18 7.35 -3.02
CA ASN A 233 -16.84 7.63 -4.30
C ASN A 233 -16.12 6.92 -5.45
N ALA A 234 -16.59 5.75 -5.84
CA ALA A 234 -15.99 4.97 -6.92
C ALA A 234 -16.32 5.49 -8.33
N GLU A 235 -17.33 6.35 -8.48
CA GLU A 235 -17.83 6.80 -9.78
C GLU A 235 -16.74 7.37 -10.71
N PRO A 236 -15.78 8.19 -10.25
CA PRO A 236 -14.71 8.69 -11.12
C PRO A 236 -13.80 7.59 -11.66
N PHE A 237 -13.54 6.53 -10.88
CA PHE A 237 -12.77 5.38 -11.34
C PHE A 237 -13.58 4.53 -12.33
N LEU A 238 -14.86 4.27 -12.02
CA LEU A 238 -15.75 3.50 -12.90
C LEU A 238 -16.04 4.24 -14.22
N ALA A 239 -16.16 5.57 -14.20
CA ALA A 239 -16.29 6.41 -15.39
C ALA A 239 -15.04 6.34 -16.26
N PHE A 240 -13.85 6.32 -15.65
CA PHE A 240 -12.59 6.09 -16.36
C PHE A 240 -12.58 4.73 -17.05
N LEU A 241 -12.90 3.63 -16.34
CA LEU A 241 -12.94 2.29 -16.94
C LEU A 241 -13.95 2.19 -18.09
N ARG A 242 -15.15 2.78 -17.94
CA ARG A 242 -16.19 2.82 -18.99
C ARG A 242 -15.74 3.51 -20.28
N GLY A 243 -14.83 4.47 -20.20
CA GLY A 243 -14.38 5.26 -21.34
C GLY A 243 -13.14 4.73 -22.05
N LEU A 244 -12.54 3.64 -21.57
CA LEU A 244 -11.36 3.04 -22.19
C LEU A 244 -11.69 2.44 -23.56
N ASN A 245 -10.79 2.63 -24.53
CA ASN A 245 -10.93 2.02 -25.87
C ASN A 245 -10.74 0.49 -25.84
N THR A 246 -9.93 0.00 -24.91
CA THR A 246 -9.72 -1.42 -24.63
C THR A 246 -9.60 -1.62 -23.13
N THR A 247 -10.27 -2.64 -22.63
CA THR A 247 -10.18 -3.07 -21.22
C THR A 247 -9.44 -4.40 -21.08
N SER A 248 -8.93 -4.96 -22.18
CA SER A 248 -8.06 -6.14 -22.12
C SER A 248 -6.76 -5.78 -21.41
N ASN A 249 -6.32 -6.63 -20.48
CA ASN A 249 -5.08 -6.47 -19.70
C ASN A 249 -5.08 -5.22 -18.79
N VAL A 250 -6.19 -4.90 -18.14
CA VAL A 250 -6.23 -3.89 -17.07
C VAL A 250 -6.23 -4.62 -15.72
N TYR A 251 -5.19 -4.42 -14.91
CA TYR A 251 -5.07 -5.02 -13.57
C TYR A 251 -5.02 -3.92 -12.52
N PHE A 252 -5.72 -4.14 -11.40
CA PHE A 252 -5.72 -3.19 -10.29
C PHE A 252 -5.66 -3.86 -8.92
N ILE A 253 -5.03 -3.18 -7.97
CA ILE A 253 -5.09 -3.48 -6.54
C ILE A 253 -5.78 -2.34 -5.79
N ALA A 254 -6.27 -2.61 -4.58
CA ALA A 254 -6.77 -1.57 -3.68
C ALA A 254 -5.59 -0.87 -2.96
N GLY A 255 -5.72 0.44 -2.75
CA GLY A 255 -4.80 1.21 -1.89
C GLY A 255 -5.27 1.27 -0.44
N ASP A 256 -4.53 1.98 0.42
CA ASP A 256 -4.89 2.10 1.84
C ASP A 256 -5.98 3.14 2.12
N SER A 257 -6.19 4.08 1.19
CA SER A 257 -7.28 5.07 1.28
C SER A 257 -8.58 4.56 0.67
N ASP A 258 -8.53 3.54 -0.19
CA ASP A 258 -9.72 2.93 -0.78
C ASP A 258 -10.58 2.20 0.28
N PRO A 259 -11.91 2.09 0.08
CA PRO A 259 -12.67 1.07 0.77
C PRO A 259 -12.03 -0.30 0.53
N GLY A 260 -11.88 -1.10 1.60
CA GLY A 260 -11.27 -2.42 1.48
C GLY A 260 -11.95 -3.26 0.39
N PRO A 261 -11.24 -4.17 -0.28
CA PRO A 261 -11.78 -4.92 -1.42
C PRO A 261 -12.86 -5.94 -1.02
N LEU A 262 -12.87 -6.33 0.27
CA LEU A 262 -13.81 -7.28 0.84
C LEU A 262 -14.88 -6.56 1.66
N LEU A 263 -16.13 -7.03 1.51
CA LEU A 263 -17.24 -6.63 2.35
C LEU A 263 -16.95 -6.92 3.83
N SER A 264 -17.41 -6.03 4.70
CA SER A 264 -17.39 -6.26 6.15
C SER A 264 -18.44 -7.28 6.62
N GLN A 265 -19.47 -7.51 5.81
CA GLN A 265 -20.55 -8.47 6.04
C GLN A 265 -20.93 -9.14 4.73
N LEU A 266 -21.29 -10.41 4.79
CA LEU A 266 -21.69 -11.16 3.60
C LEU A 266 -22.89 -10.49 2.91
N ARG A 267 -22.85 -10.39 1.58
CA ARG A 267 -23.99 -9.93 0.79
C ARG A 267 -25.18 -10.87 1.01
N GLU A 268 -26.37 -10.30 1.19
CA GLU A 268 -27.60 -11.10 1.26
C GLU A 268 -27.95 -11.66 -0.13
N GLY A 269 -28.19 -12.97 -0.20
CA GLY A 269 -28.66 -13.64 -1.42
C GLY A 269 -27.76 -14.79 -1.86
N GLU A 270 -28.06 -15.32 -3.06
CA GLU A 270 -27.23 -16.31 -3.75
C GLU A 270 -26.39 -15.60 -4.81
N GLY A 271 -25.17 -16.08 -5.04
CA GLY A 271 -24.23 -15.51 -6.01
C GLY A 271 -22.97 -16.34 -6.12
N THR A 272 -22.07 -15.93 -7.01
CA THR A 272 -20.70 -16.45 -7.03
C THR A 272 -19.97 -16.05 -5.74
N LEU A 273 -18.88 -16.77 -5.42
CA LEU A 273 -18.06 -16.45 -4.24
C LEU A 273 -17.65 -14.97 -4.22
N ASP A 274 -17.22 -14.46 -5.36
CA ASP A 274 -16.78 -13.07 -5.54
C ASP A 274 -17.92 -12.08 -5.25
N GLN A 275 -19.11 -12.34 -5.80
CA GLN A 275 -20.29 -11.50 -5.56
C GLN A 275 -20.71 -11.48 -4.08
N LEU A 276 -20.43 -12.54 -3.34
CA LEU A 276 -20.78 -12.64 -1.92
C LEU A 276 -19.81 -11.88 -1.02
N VAL A 277 -18.54 -11.76 -1.41
CA VAL A 277 -17.46 -11.27 -0.53
C VAL A 277 -16.82 -9.96 -0.97
N LEU A 278 -16.85 -9.60 -2.26
CA LEU A 278 -16.23 -8.38 -2.76
C LEU A 278 -17.16 -7.17 -2.62
N GLU A 279 -16.54 -6.01 -2.37
CA GLU A 279 -17.23 -4.71 -2.38
C GLU A 279 -17.76 -4.35 -3.77
N ASP A 280 -18.83 -3.54 -3.80
CA ASP A 280 -19.53 -3.16 -5.03
C ASP A 280 -18.58 -2.50 -6.05
N TRP A 281 -17.69 -1.61 -5.60
CA TRP A 281 -16.78 -0.90 -6.49
C TRP A 281 -15.77 -1.83 -7.19
N VAL A 282 -15.39 -2.94 -6.55
CA VAL A 282 -14.49 -3.95 -7.13
C VAL A 282 -15.26 -4.76 -8.17
N LEU A 283 -16.48 -5.22 -7.82
CA LEU A 283 -17.34 -5.97 -8.74
C LEU A 283 -17.70 -5.16 -9.99
N GLU A 284 -18.04 -3.89 -9.82
CA GLU A 284 -18.34 -3.00 -10.95
C GLU A 284 -17.12 -2.78 -11.84
N ALA A 285 -15.90 -2.66 -11.26
CA ALA A 285 -14.68 -2.59 -12.05
C ALA A 285 -14.42 -3.88 -12.84
N ILE A 286 -14.70 -5.03 -12.24
CA ILE A 286 -14.62 -6.35 -12.90
C ILE A 286 -15.63 -6.46 -14.04
N ASP A 287 -16.87 -6.03 -13.83
CA ASP A 287 -17.92 -6.02 -14.85
C ASP A 287 -17.58 -5.10 -16.04
N LEU A 288 -16.74 -4.08 -15.82
CA LEU A 288 -16.20 -3.21 -16.85
C LEU A 288 -14.95 -3.78 -17.56
N GLY A 289 -14.50 -4.98 -17.18
CA GLY A 289 -13.41 -5.71 -17.84
C GLY A 289 -12.04 -5.55 -17.19
N ALA A 290 -11.92 -4.81 -16.08
CA ALA A 290 -10.69 -4.81 -15.30
C ALA A 290 -10.55 -6.11 -14.48
N THR A 291 -9.33 -6.50 -14.15
CA THR A 291 -9.06 -7.65 -13.28
C THR A 291 -8.59 -7.15 -11.93
N TYR A 292 -9.33 -7.47 -10.87
CA TYR A 292 -8.84 -7.26 -9.52
C TYR A 292 -7.73 -8.26 -9.23
N LEU A 293 -6.51 -7.77 -9.01
CA LEU A 293 -5.33 -8.60 -8.82
C LEU A 293 -5.27 -9.03 -7.35
N ASP A 294 -5.81 -10.20 -7.05
CA ASP A 294 -5.95 -10.75 -5.72
C ASP A 294 -5.14 -12.06 -5.51
N ALA A 295 -4.53 -12.53 -6.59
CA ALA A 295 -3.56 -13.62 -6.67
C ALA A 295 -2.64 -13.40 -7.88
N PRO A 296 -1.50 -14.12 -7.98
CA PRO A 296 -0.60 -13.97 -9.12
C PRO A 296 -1.26 -14.48 -10.41
N VAL A 297 -1.05 -13.74 -11.50
CA VAL A 297 -1.55 -14.07 -12.84
C VAL A 297 -0.38 -14.14 -13.81
N SER A 298 -0.45 -15.06 -14.77
CA SER A 298 0.52 -15.17 -15.85
C SER A 298 -0.07 -14.71 -17.18
N LEU A 299 0.76 -14.08 -17.98
CA LEU A 299 0.49 -13.67 -19.36
C LEU A 299 1.54 -14.29 -20.25
N SER A 300 1.11 -15.02 -21.28
CA SER A 300 2.01 -15.50 -22.33
C SER A 300 2.23 -14.38 -23.34
N ILE A 301 3.47 -13.94 -23.46
CA ILE A 301 3.88 -12.85 -24.35
C ILE A 301 4.61 -13.44 -25.56
N GLY A 302 4.29 -12.91 -26.74
CA GLY A 302 4.89 -13.35 -27.99
C GLY A 302 4.60 -14.81 -28.34
N ASN A 303 5.49 -15.42 -29.12
CA ASN A 303 5.34 -16.79 -29.60
C ASN A 303 6.42 -17.73 -29.05
N ASN A 304 7.42 -17.20 -28.34
CA ASN A 304 8.56 -17.98 -27.85
C ASN A 304 8.31 -18.58 -26.46
N GLY A 305 7.08 -18.45 -25.93
CA GLY A 305 6.69 -18.99 -24.62
C GLY A 305 7.16 -18.14 -23.44
N THR A 306 7.50 -16.86 -23.67
CA THR A 306 7.82 -15.91 -22.60
C THR A 306 6.60 -15.73 -21.71
N THR A 307 6.80 -15.88 -20.40
CA THR A 307 5.74 -15.68 -19.41
C THR A 307 6.05 -14.43 -18.59
N LEU A 308 5.09 -13.51 -18.55
CA LEU A 308 5.08 -12.35 -17.67
C LEU A 308 4.13 -12.64 -16.51
N TRP A 309 4.66 -12.65 -15.29
CA TRP A 309 3.87 -12.76 -14.07
C TRP A 309 3.58 -11.41 -13.47
N ILE A 310 2.37 -11.27 -12.94
CA ILE A 310 1.93 -10.08 -12.21
C ILE A 310 1.35 -10.53 -10.88
N SER A 311 1.81 -9.96 -9.78
CA SER A 311 1.35 -10.34 -8.43
C SER A 311 1.06 -9.14 -7.53
N PRO A 312 0.18 -9.30 -6.53
CA PRO A 312 0.12 -8.37 -5.40
C PRO A 312 1.40 -8.49 -4.56
N PHE A 313 2.03 -7.37 -4.25
CA PHE A 313 3.24 -7.34 -3.42
C PHE A 313 3.02 -7.93 -2.03
N SER A 314 1.80 -7.83 -1.51
CA SER A 314 1.40 -8.39 -0.21
C SER A 314 1.57 -9.92 -0.11
N GLN A 315 1.71 -10.62 -1.24
CA GLN A 315 1.86 -12.09 -1.28
C GLN A 315 3.30 -12.57 -1.33
N LEU A 316 4.29 -11.69 -1.55
CA LEU A 316 5.70 -12.11 -1.71
C LEU A 316 6.27 -12.79 -0.47
N GLY A 317 5.83 -12.38 0.73
CA GLY A 317 6.31 -12.92 2.01
C GLY A 317 5.44 -14.02 2.61
N ILE A 318 4.50 -14.60 1.85
CA ILE A 318 3.56 -15.61 2.35
C ILE A 318 4.04 -17.01 1.95
N SER A 319 4.22 -17.91 2.93
CA SER A 319 4.42 -19.34 2.66
C SER A 319 3.12 -19.93 2.13
N ALA A 320 3.06 -20.17 0.82
CA ALA A 320 1.80 -20.49 0.15
C ALA A 320 1.22 -21.83 0.61
N LYS A 321 2.10 -22.80 0.90
CA LYS A 321 1.68 -24.11 1.40
C LYS A 321 1.09 -24.02 2.80
N GLU A 322 1.76 -23.31 3.71
CA GLU A 322 1.25 -23.11 5.07
C GLU A 322 -0.09 -22.36 5.06
N ALA A 323 -0.25 -21.37 4.17
CA ALA A 323 -1.51 -20.66 3.99
C ALA A 323 -2.63 -21.59 3.49
N VAL A 324 -2.35 -22.46 2.51
CA VAL A 324 -3.30 -23.46 2.01
C VAL A 324 -3.72 -24.41 3.13
N ASP A 325 -2.76 -25.01 3.84
CA ASP A 325 -3.03 -25.96 4.92
C ASP A 325 -3.88 -25.29 6.04
N LEU A 326 -3.52 -24.06 6.44
CA LEU A 326 -4.24 -23.29 7.44
C LEU A 326 -5.70 -23.02 7.05
N TYR A 327 -5.92 -22.53 5.83
CA TYR A 327 -7.26 -22.19 5.37
C TYR A 327 -8.10 -23.44 5.06
N GLU A 328 -7.49 -24.55 4.64
CA GLU A 328 -8.19 -25.83 4.47
C GLU A 328 -8.76 -26.34 5.81
N ASP A 329 -7.95 -26.34 6.87
CA ASP A 329 -8.37 -26.76 8.21
C ASP A 329 -9.47 -25.85 8.77
N GLN A 330 -9.34 -24.53 8.56
CA GLN A 330 -10.36 -23.56 8.96
C GLN A 330 -11.66 -23.79 8.18
N LEU A 331 -11.58 -23.97 6.86
CA LEU A 331 -12.73 -24.23 5.99
C LEU A 331 -13.46 -25.52 6.38
N ALA A 332 -12.73 -26.58 6.71
CA ALA A 332 -13.31 -27.85 7.17
C ALA A 332 -14.10 -27.68 8.48
N THR A 333 -13.58 -26.86 9.40
CA THR A 333 -14.23 -26.55 10.69
C THR A 333 -15.49 -25.71 10.48
N GLU A 334 -15.37 -24.60 9.73
CA GLU A 334 -16.47 -23.67 9.47
C GLU A 334 -17.57 -24.31 8.62
N ARG A 335 -17.23 -25.24 7.72
CA ARG A 335 -18.22 -25.97 6.90
C ARG A 335 -19.21 -26.77 7.74
N ILE A 336 -18.76 -27.37 8.85
CA ILE A 336 -19.65 -28.12 9.75
C ILE A 336 -20.63 -27.17 10.42
N GLY A 337 -20.15 -26.00 10.86
CA GLY A 337 -20.97 -24.94 11.44
C GLY A 337 -21.96 -24.33 10.44
N TYR A 338 -21.50 -24.06 9.22
CA TYR A 338 -22.30 -23.59 8.09
C TYR A 338 -23.47 -24.55 7.81
N LEU A 339 -23.18 -25.86 7.63
CA LEU A 339 -24.20 -26.88 7.39
C LEU A 339 -25.14 -27.10 8.58
N SER A 340 -24.67 -26.78 9.80
CA SER A 340 -25.47 -26.88 11.03
C SER A 340 -26.29 -25.61 11.33
N GLY A 341 -26.19 -24.58 10.50
CA GLY A 341 -26.92 -23.31 10.67
C GLY A 341 -26.40 -22.44 11.82
N ILE A 342 -25.14 -22.60 12.21
CA ILE A 342 -24.49 -21.72 13.20
C ILE A 342 -24.21 -20.37 12.52
N GLY A 343 -24.91 -19.33 12.97
CA GLY A 343 -24.93 -18.02 12.28
C GLY A 343 -23.57 -17.33 12.16
N ALA A 344 -22.62 -17.56 13.07
CA ALA A 344 -21.27 -17.01 12.98
C ALA A 344 -20.48 -17.64 11.82
N ASP A 345 -20.53 -18.97 11.70
CA ASP A 345 -19.82 -19.72 10.66
C ASP A 345 -20.47 -19.55 9.29
N TYR A 346 -21.79 -19.31 9.25
CA TYR A 346 -22.50 -18.95 8.02
C TYR A 346 -21.92 -17.68 7.35
N ILE A 347 -21.50 -16.70 8.17
CA ILE A 347 -20.95 -15.43 7.67
C ILE A 347 -19.48 -15.56 7.30
N GLN A 348 -18.68 -16.29 8.08
CA GLN A 348 -17.23 -16.38 7.87
C GLN A 348 -16.84 -17.33 6.74
N TYR A 349 -17.61 -18.41 6.53
CA TYR A 349 -17.27 -19.47 5.58
C TYR A 349 -16.94 -18.96 4.17
N PRO A 350 -17.73 -18.06 3.54
CA PRO A 350 -17.39 -17.54 2.21
C PRO A 350 -16.10 -16.71 2.18
N PHE A 351 -15.79 -15.95 3.24
CA PHE A 351 -14.52 -15.23 3.30
C PHE A 351 -13.32 -16.17 3.45
N THR A 352 -13.48 -17.23 4.24
CA THR A 352 -12.46 -18.28 4.37
C THR A 352 -12.26 -19.03 3.05
N ASP A 353 -13.34 -19.38 2.35
CA ASP A 353 -13.29 -20.04 1.04
C ASP A 353 -12.59 -19.16 -0.01
N TYR A 354 -12.86 -17.85 0.00
CA TYR A 354 -12.18 -16.89 -0.87
C TYR A 354 -10.67 -16.81 -0.59
N ARG A 355 -10.26 -16.74 0.68
CA ARG A 355 -8.83 -16.76 1.07
C ARG A 355 -8.15 -18.08 0.73
N TYR A 356 -8.85 -19.20 0.91
CA TYR A 356 -8.37 -20.52 0.51
C TYR A 356 -8.08 -20.57 -0.99
N ARG A 357 -9.02 -20.08 -1.83
CA ARG A 357 -8.83 -19.99 -3.28
C ARG A 357 -7.64 -19.11 -3.68
N GLN A 358 -7.43 -17.98 -2.99
CA GLN A 358 -6.24 -17.15 -3.20
C GLN A 358 -4.94 -17.89 -2.86
N ALA A 359 -4.89 -18.56 -1.71
CA ALA A 359 -3.72 -19.33 -1.29
C ALA A 359 -3.42 -20.49 -2.26
N GLN A 360 -4.44 -21.17 -2.78
CA GLN A 360 -4.28 -22.19 -3.82
C GLN A 360 -3.74 -21.60 -5.12
N SER A 361 -4.23 -20.43 -5.52
CA SER A 361 -3.77 -19.74 -6.73
C SER A 361 -2.30 -19.30 -6.59
N LEU A 362 -1.93 -18.78 -5.42
CA LEU A 362 -0.55 -18.46 -5.06
C LEU A 362 0.36 -19.69 -5.12
N LEU A 363 -0.03 -20.80 -4.48
CA LEU A 363 0.74 -22.05 -4.49
C LEU A 363 0.90 -22.61 -5.91
N SER A 364 -0.17 -22.52 -6.71
CA SER A 364 -0.15 -22.92 -8.13
C SER A 364 0.82 -22.06 -8.93
N ALA A 365 0.81 -20.74 -8.75
CA ALA A 365 1.73 -19.82 -9.41
C ALA A 365 3.19 -20.14 -9.07
N ILE A 366 3.52 -20.30 -7.78
CA ILE A 366 4.87 -20.67 -7.33
C ILE A 366 5.35 -21.96 -7.98
N SER A 367 4.46 -22.95 -8.15
CA SER A 367 4.80 -24.23 -8.79
C SER A 367 5.01 -24.15 -10.30
N GLN A 368 4.50 -23.10 -10.96
CA GLN A 368 4.57 -22.90 -12.40
C GLN A 368 5.65 -21.90 -12.82
N MET A 369 5.99 -20.96 -11.94
CA MET A 369 7.01 -19.95 -12.19
C MET A 369 8.39 -20.58 -12.43
N SER A 370 9.08 -20.06 -13.43
CA SER A 370 10.47 -20.38 -13.74
C SER A 370 11.38 -19.19 -13.48
N ALA A 371 12.69 -19.45 -13.32
CA ALA A 371 13.68 -18.40 -13.16
C ALA A 371 13.91 -17.56 -14.45
N ASP A 372 13.42 -18.02 -15.60
CA ASP A 372 13.51 -17.30 -16.88
C ASP A 372 12.25 -16.43 -17.14
N ASP A 373 11.23 -16.54 -16.28
CA ASP A 373 10.02 -15.74 -16.38
C ASP A 373 10.28 -14.33 -15.84
N VAL A 374 9.58 -13.32 -16.37
CA VAL A 374 9.64 -11.95 -15.85
C VAL A 374 8.54 -11.76 -14.82
N HIS A 375 8.86 -11.17 -13.68
CA HIS A 375 7.90 -10.95 -12.59
C HIS A 375 7.76 -9.47 -12.23
N ILE A 376 6.53 -8.95 -12.35
CA ILE A 376 6.14 -7.60 -11.94
C ILE A 376 5.23 -7.69 -10.71
N SER A 377 5.54 -6.95 -9.66
CA SER A 377 4.69 -6.91 -8.46
C SER A 377 4.07 -5.53 -8.26
N LEU A 378 2.80 -5.51 -7.88
CA LEU A 378 2.04 -4.28 -7.61
C LEU A 378 1.94 -4.05 -6.10
N ALA A 379 2.49 -2.93 -5.64
CA ALA A 379 2.33 -2.44 -4.28
C ALA A 379 1.61 -1.11 -4.33
N HIS A 380 0.70 -0.81 -3.40
CA HIS A 380 0.20 0.56 -3.30
C HIS A 380 1.28 1.44 -2.65
N VAL A 381 1.68 1.04 -1.43
CA VAL A 381 2.75 1.68 -0.66
C VAL A 381 4.10 1.16 -1.15
N PRO A 382 5.06 2.03 -1.51
CA PRO A 382 6.41 1.61 -1.88
C PRO A 382 7.05 0.76 -0.77
N PRO A 383 7.50 -0.47 -1.04
CA PRO A 383 8.11 -1.31 -0.02
C PRO A 383 9.46 -0.78 0.44
N MET A 384 9.84 -1.13 1.67
CA MET A 384 11.18 -0.84 2.19
C MET A 384 12.25 -1.67 1.48
N ASP A 385 13.40 -1.07 1.21
CA ASP A 385 14.55 -1.76 0.59
C ASP A 385 14.95 -3.03 1.33
N SER A 386 14.90 -3.02 2.67
CA SER A 386 15.23 -4.19 3.49
C SER A 386 14.29 -5.36 3.23
N LEU A 387 13.01 -5.10 2.95
CA LEU A 387 12.06 -6.15 2.61
C LEU A 387 12.36 -6.72 1.23
N LEU A 388 12.68 -5.87 0.25
CA LEU A 388 13.12 -6.33 -1.08
C LEU A 388 14.41 -7.15 -1.01
N SER A 389 15.37 -6.75 -0.17
CA SER A 389 16.59 -7.52 0.05
C SER A 389 16.30 -8.88 0.69
N ILE A 390 15.43 -8.94 1.71
CA ILE A 390 15.02 -10.21 2.35
C ILE A 390 14.33 -11.12 1.33
N VAL A 391 13.41 -10.58 0.52
CA VAL A 391 12.77 -11.34 -0.55
C VAL A 391 13.82 -11.86 -1.54
N GLN A 392 14.85 -11.09 -1.90
CA GLN A 392 15.90 -11.62 -2.78
C GLN A 392 16.77 -12.72 -2.13
N ASP A 393 17.05 -12.61 -0.83
CA ASP A 393 17.89 -13.55 -0.09
C ASP A 393 17.15 -14.87 0.25
N ASP A 394 15.93 -14.80 0.80
CA ASP A 394 15.18 -15.99 1.27
C ASP A 394 14.81 -16.96 0.14
N HIS A 395 14.73 -16.46 -1.10
CA HIS A 395 14.37 -17.24 -2.28
C HIS A 395 15.50 -18.17 -2.76
N SER A 396 16.74 -17.97 -2.29
CA SER A 396 17.83 -18.92 -2.59
C SER A 396 17.77 -20.18 -1.74
N ASP A 397 17.18 -20.11 -0.55
CA ASP A 397 17.32 -21.14 0.50
C ASP A 397 16.05 -22.01 0.66
N THR A 398 14.88 -21.53 0.21
CA THR A 398 13.58 -22.24 0.30
C THR A 398 12.84 -22.29 -1.05
N PRO A 399 13.37 -23.02 -2.06
CA PRO A 399 12.74 -23.08 -3.37
C PRO A 399 11.33 -23.67 -3.29
N ASN A 400 10.38 -23.03 -4.00
CA ASN A 400 8.96 -23.38 -4.10
C ASN A 400 8.11 -23.12 -2.85
N GLU A 401 8.57 -22.31 -1.90
CA GLU A 401 7.76 -21.90 -0.74
C GLU A 401 7.15 -20.50 -0.90
N TYR A 402 7.90 -19.59 -1.53
CA TYR A 402 7.55 -18.18 -1.74
C TYR A 402 7.59 -17.81 -3.24
N LEU A 403 7.00 -16.67 -3.61
CA LEU A 403 7.01 -16.13 -4.97
C LEU A 403 8.37 -15.51 -5.32
N TYR A 404 9.01 -15.99 -6.39
CA TYR A 404 10.24 -15.42 -6.95
C TYR A 404 10.33 -13.90 -6.80
N ALA A 405 11.49 -13.40 -6.39
CA ALA A 405 11.72 -11.97 -6.25
C ALA A 405 11.34 -11.24 -7.56
N PRO A 406 10.57 -10.14 -7.48
CA PRO A 406 10.14 -9.43 -8.67
C PRO A 406 11.31 -8.70 -9.35
N ASP A 407 11.30 -8.67 -10.68
CA ASP A 407 12.21 -7.84 -11.47
C ASP A 407 11.81 -6.36 -11.41
N LEU A 408 10.50 -6.11 -11.33
CA LEU A 408 9.92 -4.77 -11.25
C LEU A 408 8.83 -4.69 -10.18
N VAL A 409 8.91 -3.69 -9.32
CA VAL A 409 7.83 -3.31 -8.39
C VAL A 409 7.26 -1.97 -8.82
N LEU A 410 5.96 -1.91 -9.01
CA LEU A 410 5.24 -0.66 -9.29
C LEU A 410 4.52 -0.20 -8.04
N ALA A 411 4.67 1.08 -7.69
CA ALA A 411 4.03 1.67 -6.51
C ALA A 411 3.55 3.11 -6.69
N GLY A 412 2.62 3.53 -5.83
CA GLY A 412 2.04 4.87 -5.80
C GLY A 412 2.17 5.51 -4.41
N HIS A 413 1.04 5.88 -3.81
CA HIS A 413 0.87 6.36 -2.43
C HIS A 413 1.29 7.82 -2.19
N TYR A 414 2.47 8.23 -2.64
CA TYR A 414 2.98 9.56 -2.27
C TYR A 414 2.38 10.72 -3.08
N CYS A 415 1.63 10.45 -4.15
CA CYS A 415 1.06 11.48 -5.04
C CYS A 415 2.12 12.49 -5.53
N GLY A 416 3.38 12.05 -5.73
CA GLY A 416 4.51 12.92 -6.09
C GLY A 416 4.87 13.99 -5.03
N GLY A 417 4.36 13.87 -3.80
CA GLY A 417 4.57 14.78 -2.68
C GLY A 417 3.60 15.97 -2.62
N VAL A 418 2.51 15.96 -3.41
CA VAL A 418 1.41 16.96 -3.53
C VAL A 418 1.86 18.41 -3.79
N VAL A 419 2.73 18.96 -2.96
CA VAL A 419 3.42 20.24 -3.09
C VAL A 419 4.89 20.01 -3.43
N ARG A 420 5.30 20.44 -4.61
CA ARG A 420 6.71 20.42 -5.03
C ARG A 420 7.26 21.85 -5.10
N LEU A 421 8.55 22.01 -4.79
CA LEU A 421 9.28 23.24 -5.03
C LEU A 421 10.06 23.13 -6.34
N PRO A 422 9.93 24.10 -7.26
CA PRO A 422 10.73 24.12 -8.48
C PRO A 422 12.23 23.99 -8.18
N GLY A 423 12.89 23.01 -8.80
CA GLY A 423 14.33 22.74 -8.61
C GLY A 423 14.70 21.91 -7.38
N TYR A 424 13.77 21.60 -6.48
CA TYR A 424 14.03 20.76 -5.30
C TYR A 424 13.15 19.50 -5.23
N GLY A 425 11.91 19.56 -5.72
CA GLY A 425 10.96 18.45 -5.68
C GLY A 425 10.00 18.52 -4.49
N ALA A 426 9.48 17.38 -4.04
CA ALA A 426 8.51 17.23 -2.97
C ALA A 426 8.94 17.94 -1.69
N LEU A 427 8.05 18.77 -1.15
CA LEU A 427 8.29 19.54 0.06
C LEU A 427 8.01 18.73 1.32
N TYR A 428 6.98 17.88 1.29
CA TYR A 428 6.54 17.12 2.44
C TYR A 428 5.78 15.85 2.03
N VAL A 429 6.04 14.75 2.72
CA VAL A 429 5.25 13.50 2.63
C VAL A 429 4.69 13.16 4.01
N PRO A 430 3.35 12.97 4.15
CA PRO A 430 2.70 12.81 5.44
C PRO A 430 2.84 11.42 6.09
N ASP A 431 3.40 10.44 5.39
CA ASP A 431 3.36 9.04 5.79
C ASP A 431 4.36 8.65 6.89
N ALA A 432 3.98 8.87 8.15
CA ALA A 432 4.80 8.59 9.31
C ALA A 432 5.18 7.10 9.52
N LEU A 433 4.57 6.17 8.79
CA LEU A 433 4.81 4.73 8.96
C LEU A 433 5.99 4.22 8.12
N GLN A 434 6.49 5.01 7.17
CA GLN A 434 7.59 4.63 6.27
C GLN A 434 8.99 5.07 6.73
N GLY A 435 9.25 5.01 8.03
CA GLY A 435 10.61 5.18 8.58
C GLY A 435 11.21 6.56 8.28
N SER A 436 12.40 6.62 7.66
CA SER A 436 13.07 7.90 7.36
C SER A 436 12.57 8.61 6.09
N HIS A 437 11.60 8.04 5.38
CA HIS A 437 11.20 8.48 4.02
C HIS A 437 10.04 9.48 4.02
N HIS A 438 9.62 9.93 5.20
CA HIS A 438 8.53 10.87 5.36
C HIS A 438 9.00 12.19 5.99
N GLY A 439 8.10 13.17 6.02
CA GLY A 439 8.38 14.47 6.61
C GLY A 439 8.87 15.50 5.60
N TRP A 440 9.59 16.50 6.07
CA TRP A 440 10.00 17.66 5.27
C TRP A 440 11.23 17.34 4.42
N PHE A 441 11.20 17.72 3.15
CA PHE A 441 12.25 17.47 2.17
C PHE A 441 12.67 15.99 2.10
N PRO A 442 11.72 15.09 1.76
CA PRO A 442 12.01 13.67 1.64
C PRO A 442 13.01 13.40 0.51
N ASP A 443 13.55 12.19 0.49
CA ASP A 443 14.35 11.69 -0.63
C ASP A 443 13.51 11.66 -1.91
N GLN A 444 13.89 12.45 -2.90
CA GLN A 444 13.09 12.69 -4.09
C GLN A 444 12.95 11.45 -4.97
N ALA A 445 14.00 10.61 -5.01
CA ALA A 445 13.97 9.37 -5.80
C ALA A 445 12.92 8.40 -5.26
N ARG A 446 12.60 8.45 -3.96
CA ARG A 446 11.60 7.59 -3.32
C ARG A 446 10.18 8.09 -3.48
N VAL A 447 10.02 9.40 -3.63
CA VAL A 447 8.69 10.00 -3.80
C VAL A 447 8.17 9.83 -5.21
N ARG A 448 9.05 9.83 -6.21
CA ARG A 448 8.72 9.63 -7.62
C ARG A 448 9.97 9.22 -8.40
N GLY A 449 9.81 8.27 -9.31
CA GLY A 449 10.84 7.77 -10.22
C GLY A 449 11.27 6.35 -9.90
N GLN A 450 12.39 5.93 -10.49
CA GLN A 450 12.94 4.58 -10.32
C GLN A 450 14.07 4.52 -9.30
N ILE A 451 14.14 3.39 -8.58
CA ILE A 451 15.22 3.01 -7.67
C ILE A 451 15.51 1.52 -7.88
N SER A 452 16.77 1.13 -7.92
CA SER A 452 17.16 -0.28 -7.93
C SER A 452 17.57 -0.74 -6.54
N VAL A 453 17.02 -1.86 -6.09
CA VAL A 453 17.39 -2.55 -4.86
C VAL A 453 17.82 -3.96 -5.24
N GLY A 454 19.13 -4.23 -5.21
CA GLY A 454 19.67 -5.48 -5.73
C GLY A 454 19.31 -5.66 -7.21
N ASN A 455 18.63 -6.76 -7.55
CA ASN A 455 18.18 -7.04 -8.92
C ASN A 455 16.75 -6.53 -9.23
N THR A 456 16.02 -6.06 -8.22
CA THR A 456 14.67 -5.53 -8.39
C THR A 456 14.73 -4.04 -8.69
N THR A 457 14.07 -3.60 -9.74
CA THR A 457 13.78 -2.17 -9.97
C THR A 457 12.43 -1.83 -9.35
N MET A 458 12.34 -0.75 -8.61
CA MET A 458 11.10 -0.20 -8.09
C MET A 458 10.81 1.12 -8.78
N TYR A 459 9.60 1.31 -9.29
CA TYR A 459 9.15 2.56 -9.89
C TYR A 459 7.96 3.12 -9.10
N VAL A 460 8.09 4.37 -8.65
CA VAL A 460 7.06 5.11 -7.92
C VAL A 460 6.49 6.22 -8.82
N THR A 461 5.22 6.14 -9.15
CA THR A 461 4.56 7.16 -10.00
C THR A 461 4.23 8.44 -9.21
N GLY A 462 4.10 9.56 -9.92
CA GLY A 462 3.58 10.81 -9.36
C GLY A 462 2.08 10.77 -9.02
N GLY A 463 1.33 9.78 -9.53
CA GLY A 463 -0.12 9.61 -9.33
C GLY A 463 -0.97 10.75 -9.90
N LEU A 464 -2.30 10.60 -9.83
CA LEU A 464 -3.25 11.56 -10.41
C LEU A 464 -3.78 12.60 -9.39
N GLY A 465 -4.32 12.15 -8.27
CA GLY A 465 -5.07 12.91 -7.28
C GLY A 465 -4.21 13.46 -6.13
N ALA A 466 -4.81 14.17 -5.18
CA ALA A 466 -4.09 14.61 -3.98
C ALA A 466 -4.40 13.66 -2.83
N THR A 467 -3.37 13.26 -2.06
CA THR A 467 -3.57 12.37 -0.91
C THR A 467 -4.59 12.93 0.09
N ASP A 468 -5.42 12.03 0.62
CA ASP A 468 -6.41 12.32 1.65
C ASP A 468 -5.79 12.82 2.97
N ALA A 469 -4.49 12.58 3.18
CA ALA A 469 -3.76 13.04 4.35
C ALA A 469 -3.54 14.57 4.37
N VAL A 470 -3.62 15.24 3.21
CA VAL A 470 -3.43 16.70 3.11
C VAL A 470 -4.79 17.40 3.02
N LYS A 471 -5.06 18.33 3.93
CA LYS A 471 -6.35 19.04 4.06
C LYS A 471 -6.75 19.92 2.86
N PHE A 472 -5.89 20.07 1.87
CA PHE A 472 -6.15 20.88 0.69
C PHE A 472 -6.15 19.97 -0.54
N PRO A 473 -7.28 19.89 -1.28
CA PRO A 473 -7.50 18.87 -2.32
C PRO A 473 -6.86 19.26 -3.66
N PHE A 474 -5.73 19.98 -3.65
CA PHE A 474 -5.05 20.42 -4.86
C PHE A 474 -3.54 20.24 -4.73
N ARG A 475 -2.93 19.87 -5.84
CA ARG A 475 -1.49 19.78 -6.03
C ARG A 475 -0.90 21.16 -6.36
N LEU A 476 0.31 21.44 -5.89
CA LEU A 476 1.00 22.72 -6.12
C LEU A 476 2.37 22.46 -6.74
N PHE A 477 2.59 23.00 -7.95
CA PHE A 477 3.77 22.75 -8.79
C PHE A 477 4.07 21.25 -9.01
N ASN A 478 3.04 20.42 -8.93
CA ASN A 478 3.07 18.98 -9.12
C ASN A 478 1.86 18.63 -9.99
N THR A 479 2.08 18.41 -11.27
CA THR A 479 0.99 18.11 -12.20
C THR A 479 0.54 16.66 -11.98
N PRO A 480 -0.78 16.37 -11.99
CA PRO A 480 -1.31 15.01 -12.10
C PRO A 480 -0.64 14.24 -13.23
N GLU A 481 -0.34 12.96 -13.01
CA GLU A 481 0.51 12.21 -13.92
C GLU A 481 0.10 10.74 -14.06
N VAL A 482 0.30 10.20 -15.26
CA VAL A 482 0.34 8.77 -15.54
C VAL A 482 1.73 8.41 -16.09
N SER A 483 2.20 7.19 -15.85
CA SER A 483 3.53 6.76 -16.29
C SER A 483 3.42 5.74 -17.41
N LEU A 484 4.20 5.90 -18.47
CA LEU A 484 4.29 4.97 -19.58
C LEU A 484 5.70 4.38 -19.60
N LEU A 485 5.81 3.16 -19.09
CA LEU A 485 7.07 2.48 -18.88
C LEU A 485 7.36 1.57 -20.07
N THR A 486 8.55 1.66 -20.62
CA THR A 486 9.02 0.77 -21.69
C THR A 486 10.09 -0.16 -21.12
N LEU A 487 9.88 -1.47 -21.23
CA LEU A 487 10.86 -2.47 -20.77
C LEU A 487 11.99 -2.62 -21.78
N THR A 488 13.22 -2.76 -21.29
CA THR A 488 14.39 -3.08 -22.12
C THR A 488 15.37 -4.00 -21.41
N GLY A 489 16.02 -4.89 -22.16
CA GLY A 489 17.17 -5.68 -21.69
C GLY A 489 18.50 -4.92 -21.73
N LEU A 490 18.52 -3.72 -22.32
CA LEU A 490 19.73 -2.94 -22.53
C LEU A 490 19.99 -1.99 -21.35
N LEU A 491 21.12 -2.20 -20.67
CA LEU A 491 21.65 -1.20 -19.74
C LEU A 491 22.09 0.03 -20.54
N THR A 492 21.47 1.19 -20.32
CA THR A 492 21.90 2.44 -20.94
C THR A 492 23.12 3.01 -20.20
N ASP A 493 24.01 3.71 -20.93
CA ASP A 493 25.25 4.28 -20.36
C ASP A 493 25.01 5.21 -19.16
N ASN A 494 23.83 5.84 -19.08
CA ASN A 494 23.44 6.69 -17.94
C ASN A 494 23.13 5.89 -16.66
N MET A 495 22.76 4.61 -16.78
CA MET A 495 22.48 3.72 -15.64
C MET A 495 23.74 3.08 -15.05
N LEU A 496 24.89 3.17 -15.73
CA LEU A 496 26.18 2.64 -15.25
C LEU A 496 26.99 3.64 -14.40
N ILE A 497 26.57 4.91 -14.34
CA ILE A 497 27.37 6.01 -13.74
C ILE A 497 26.90 6.37 -12.31
N GLY A 498 25.82 5.76 -11.81
CA GLY A 498 25.22 6.05 -10.49
C GLY A 498 25.66 5.19 -9.31
N GLY A 499 26.88 4.63 -9.34
CA GLY A 499 27.43 3.78 -8.27
C GLY A 499 28.24 4.53 -7.20
#